data_AF-A0A1F0MR25-F1
#
_entry.id   AF-A0A1F0MR25-F1
#
_cell.length_a   1.000
_cell.length_b   1.000
_cell.length_c   1.000
_cell.angle_alpha   90.00
_cell.angle_beta   90.00
_cell.angle_gamma   90.00
#
_symmetry.space_group_name_H-M   'P 1'
#
loop_
_entity.id
_entity.type
_entity.pdbx_description
1 polymer ?
#
loop_
_entity_poly.entity_id
_entity_poly.type
_entity_poly.pdbx_seq_one_letter_code
_entity_poly.pdbx_strand_id
1 'polypeptide(L)' 'MDVRRSATKHGIKPEDTVTAATSGCVFKAPLDEDHPQRELRLGFDSSMRLLEIVVLIWDDSTETVIHSMKARKQYRALLD' A
#
# COMPACT_ATOMS: atom_id res chain seq x y z
N MET A 1 -8.25 4.04 -8.16
CA MET A 1 -7.41 4.26 -6.98
C MET A 1 -6.60 5.53 -7.19
N ASP A 2 -6.71 6.51 -6.30
CA ASP A 2 -5.92 7.74 -6.34
C ASP A 2 -4.59 7.56 -5.57
N VAL A 3 -3.53 8.27 -5.98
CA VAL A 3 -2.23 8.24 -5.29
C VAL A 3 -1.84 9.66 -4.93
N ARG A 4 -1.88 10.00 -3.63
CA ARG A 4 -1.49 11.33 -3.18
C ARG A 4 0.00 11.57 -3.45
N ARG A 5 0.35 12.82 -3.76
CA ARG A 5 1.75 13.25 -3.92
C ARG A 5 2.64 12.88 -2.71
N SER A 6 2.07 12.86 -1.50
CA SER A 6 2.81 12.45 -0.29
C SER A 6 3.17 10.97 -0.25
N ALA A 7 2.41 10.11 -0.95
CA ALA A 7 2.63 8.67 -0.93
C ALA A 7 3.96 8.28 -1.57
N THR A 8 4.43 9.04 -2.56
CA THR A 8 5.64 8.73 -3.34
C THR A 8 6.92 9.34 -2.77
N LYS A 9 6.86 9.93 -1.57
CA LYS A 9 8.03 10.55 -0.90
C LYS A 9 9.22 9.61 -0.71
N HIS A 10 8.99 8.29 -0.73
CA HIS A 10 10.04 7.27 -0.64
C HIS A 10 10.58 6.78 -2.00
N GLY A 11 10.29 7.51 -3.08
CA GLY A 11 10.84 7.23 -4.42
C GLY A 11 10.17 6.06 -5.14
N ILE A 12 8.98 5.64 -4.70
CA ILE A 12 8.15 4.68 -5.43
C ILE A 12 7.31 5.45 -6.44
N LYS A 13 7.29 4.98 -7.69
CA LYS A 13 6.47 5.59 -8.73
C LYS A 13 4.97 5.33 -8.46
N PRO A 14 4.06 6.25 -8.85
CA PRO A 14 2.63 6.03 -8.69
C PRO A 14 2.15 4.73 -9.34
N GLU A 15 2.64 4.40 -10.55
CA GLU A 15 2.25 3.18 -11.27
C GLU A 15 2.67 1.89 -10.54
N ASP A 16 3.86 1.87 -9.94
CA ASP A 16 4.35 0.76 -9.12
C ASP A 16 3.51 0.61 -7.85
N THR A 17 3.14 1.75 -7.25
CA THR A 17 2.27 1.80 -6.07
C THR A 17 0.89 1.24 -6.38
N VAL A 18 0.26 1.65 -7.48
CA VAL A 18 -1.05 1.13 -7.89
C VAL A 18 -0.97 -0.36 -8.19
N THR A 19 0.06 -0.81 -8.91
CA THR A 19 0.27 -2.23 -9.22
C THR A 19 0.32 -3.06 -7.94
N ALA A 20 1.20 -2.70 -7.01
CA ALA A 20 1.35 -3.40 -5.74
C ALA A 20 0.11 -3.30 -4.83
N ALA A 21 -0.65 -2.21 -4.89
CA ALA A 21 -1.86 -2.04 -4.09
C ALA A 21 -3.09 -2.77 -4.65
N THR A 22 -3.04 -3.23 -5.91
CA THR A 22 -4.17 -3.85 -6.62
C THR A 22 -3.84 -5.25 -7.10
N SER A 23 -3.41 -5.42 -8.34
CA SER A 23 -3.15 -6.73 -8.96
C SER A 23 -1.99 -7.50 -8.31
N GLY A 24 -1.00 -6.79 -7.77
CA GLY A 24 0.14 -7.35 -7.05
C GLY A 24 -0.08 -7.51 -5.55
N CYS A 25 -1.26 -7.16 -5.02
CA CYS A 25 -1.54 -7.18 -3.59
C CYS A 25 -1.68 -8.63 -3.09
N VAL A 26 -0.93 -8.96 -2.04
CA VAL A 26 -0.91 -10.32 -1.43
C VAL A 26 -1.37 -10.33 0.03
N PHE A 27 -1.48 -9.16 0.65
CA PHE A 27 -1.92 -9.02 2.03
C PHE A 27 -2.66 -7.70 2.23
N LYS A 28 -3.74 -7.75 3.02
CA LYS A 28 -4.51 -6.59 3.48
C LYS A 28 -4.86 -6.74 4.95
N ALA A 29 -4.74 -5.68 5.72
CA ALA A 29 -5.23 -5.63 7.09
C ALA A 29 -5.66 -4.21 7.48
N PRO A 30 -6.74 -4.05 8.29
CA PRO A 30 -7.04 -2.77 8.90
C PRO A 30 -5.89 -2.36 9.83
N LEU A 31 -5.53 -1.08 9.81
CA LEU A 31 -4.59 -0.49 10.77
C LEU A 31 -5.30 -0.02 12.05
N ASP A 32 -6.59 0.27 11.95
CA ASP A 32 -7.44 0.84 12.99
C ASP A 32 -8.92 0.78 12.58
N GLU A 33 -9.77 1.26 13.49
CA GLU A 33 -11.21 1.41 13.31
C GLU A 33 -11.60 2.87 13.02
N ASP A 34 -10.66 3.72 12.57
CA ASP A 34 -10.93 5.12 12.25
C ASP A 34 -11.71 5.28 10.93
N HIS A 35 -12.28 6.47 10.71
CA HIS A 35 -12.92 6.86 9.44
C HIS A 35 -12.23 8.10 8.83
N PRO A 36 -11.80 8.08 7.55
CA PRO A 36 -11.81 6.94 6.63
C PRO A 36 -10.89 5.81 7.11
N GLN A 37 -11.30 4.56 6.83
CA GLN A 37 -10.58 3.37 7.29
C GLN A 37 -9.18 3.34 6.69
N ARG A 38 -8.18 3.09 7.54
CA ARG A 38 -6.80 2.88 7.10
C ARG A 38 -6.53 1.40 6.91
N GLU A 39 -6.07 1.04 5.73
CA GLU A 39 -5.69 -0.33 5.38
C GLU A 39 -4.20 -0.40 5.04
N LEU A 40 -3.49 -1.32 5.70
CA LEU A 40 -2.16 -1.74 5.31
C LEU A 40 -2.28 -2.76 4.18
N ARG A 41 -1.61 -2.50 3.06
CA ARG A 41 -1.41 -3.48 1.98
C ARG A 41 0.05 -3.84 1.84
N LEU A 42 0.32 -5.13 1.63
CA LEU A 42 1.60 -5.59 1.08
C LEU A 42 1.36 -6.14 -0.33
N GLY A 43 2.25 -5.80 -1.25
CA GLY A 43 2.15 -6.26 -2.63
C GLY A 43 3.40 -6.05 -3.45
N PHE A 44 3.49 -6.77 -4.57
CA PHE A 44 4.62 -6.70 -5.48
C PHE A 44 4.37 -5.66 -6.58
N ASP A 45 5.36 -4.82 -6.83
CA ASP A 45 5.32 -3.91 -7.97
C ASP A 45 5.79 -4.59 -9.28
N SER A 46 5.83 -3.82 -10.36
CA SER A 46 6.27 -4.26 -11.68
C SER A 46 7.70 -4.81 -11.73
N SER A 47 8.52 -4.47 -10.73
CA SER A 47 9.92 -4.86 -10.60
C SER A 47 10.12 -5.95 -9.55
N MET A 48 9.05 -6.65 -9.14
CA MET A 48 9.06 -7.70 -8.11
C MET A 48 9.58 -7.23 -6.75
N ARG A 49 9.49 -5.93 -6.45
CA ARG A 49 9.80 -5.41 -5.11
C ARG A 49 8.54 -5.49 -4.26
N LEU A 50 8.66 -6.08 -3.07
CA LEU A 50 7.59 -6.03 -2.09
C LEU A 50 7.48 -4.61 -1.52
N LEU A 51 6.29 -4.03 -1.58
CA LEU A 51 5.98 -2.69 -1.09
C LEU A 51 5.07 -2.76 0.15
N GLU A 52 5.26 -1.82 1.06
CA GLU A 52 4.37 -1.47 2.17
C GLU A 52 3.56 -0.24 1.76
N ILE A 53 2.23 -0.34 1.78
CA ILE A 53 1.32 0.68 1.26
C ILE A 53 0.23 0.95 2.29
N VAL A 54 -0.09 2.23 2.53
CA VAL A 54 -1.26 2.61 3.33
C VAL A 54 -2.30 3.25 2.44
N VAL A 55 -3.50 2.67 2.49
CA VAL A 55 -4.67 3.08 1.70
C VAL A 55 -5.75 3.61 2.65
N LEU A 56 -6.35 4.74 2.29
CA LEU A 56 -7.62 5.19 2.88
C LEU A 56 -8.76 4.60 2.06
N ILE A 57 -9.71 3.98 2.76
CA ILE A 57 -10.99 3.52 2.21
C ILE A 57 -12.06 4.47 2.73
N TRP A 58 -12.69 5.19 1.80
CA TRP A 58 -13.77 6.14 2.09
C TRP A 58 -15.13 5.43 2.18
N ASP A 59 -16.14 6.12 2.73
CA ASP A 59 -17.49 5.56 2.90
C ASP A 59 -18.16 5.17 1.56
N ASP A 60 -17.77 5.83 0.46
CA ASP A 60 -18.20 5.51 -0.91
C ASP A 60 -17.37 4.38 -1.57
N SER A 61 -16.53 3.70 -0.79
CA SER A 61 -15.56 2.68 -1.23
C SER A 61 -14.46 3.20 -2.16
N THR A 62 -14.31 4.52 -2.31
CA THR A 62 -13.15 5.08 -3.01
C THR A 62 -11.87 4.74 -2.24
N GLU A 63 -10.79 4.45 -2.97
CA GLU A 63 -9.49 4.13 -2.39
C GLU A 63 -8.45 5.21 -2.72
N THR A 64 -7.73 5.68 -1.71
CA THR A 64 -6.65 6.68 -1.86
C THR A 64 -5.38 6.20 -1.17
N VAL A 65 -4.28 6.07 -1.93
CA VAL A 65 -2.96 5.78 -1.35
C VAL A 65 -2.38 7.04 -0.72
N ILE A 66 -1.98 6.94 0.54
CA ILE A 66 -1.37 8.04 1.30
C ILE A 66 0.10 7.77 1.68
N HIS A 67 0.55 6.52 1.57
CA HIS A 67 1.92 6.10 1.84
C HIS A 67 2.32 4.92 0.96
N SER A 68 3.53 4.95 0.42
CA SER A 68 4.12 3.84 -0.35
C SER A 68 5.63 3.82 -0.13
N MET A 69 6.17 2.67 0.28
CA MET A 69 7.60 2.45 0.46
C MET A 69 7.98 1.00 0.19
N LYS A 70 9.28 0.70 0.07
CA LYS A 70 9.76 -0.69 0.10
C LYS A 70 9.35 -1.32 1.43
N ALA A 71 8.86 -2.55 1.39
CA ALA A 71 8.49 -3.30 2.58
C ALA A 71 9.63 -3.33 3.60
N ARG A 72 9.29 -3.01 4.86
CA ARG A 72 10.23 -3.03 5.98
C ARG A 72 10.77 -4.45 6.20
N LYS A 73 12.01 -4.55 6.68
CA LYS A 73 12.66 -5.85 6.92
C LYS A 73 11.88 -6.75 7.88
N GLN A 74 11.05 -6.18 8.77
CA GLN A 74 10.24 -6.95 9.72
C GLN A 74 9.29 -7.95 9.05
N TYR A 75 8.78 -7.65 7.84
CA TYR A 75 7.91 -8.60 7.13
C TYR A 75 8.67 -9.80 6.57
N ARG A 76 10.01 -9.76 6.50
CA ARG A 76 10.80 -10.93 6.10
C ARG A 76 10.69 -12.05 7.11
N ALA A 77 10.52 -11.72 8.39
CA ALA A 77 10.27 -12.70 9.45
C ALA A 77 8.90 -13.41 9.29
N LEU A 78 8.02 -12.94 8.40
CA LEU A 78 6.76 -13.62 8.07
C LEU A 78 6.92 -14.61 6.90
N LEU A 79 8.12 -14.73 6.33
CA LEU A 79 8.43 -15.63 5.21
C LEU A 79 9.27 -16.85 5.64
N ASP A 80 9.63 -16.94 6.92
CA ASP A 80 10.32 -18.08 7.54
C ASP A 80 9.30 -19.10 8.07
#